data_AF-A0A8T3NQ01-F1
#
_entry.id   AF-A0A8T3NQ01-F1
#
_cell.length_a   1.000
_cell.length_b   1.000
_cell.length_c   1.000
_cell.angle_alpha   90.00
_cell.angle_beta   90.00
_cell.angle_gamma   90.00
#
_symmetry.space_group_name_H-M   'P 1'
#
loop_
_entity.id
_entity.type
_entity.pdbx_description
1 polymer ?
#
loop_
_entity_poly.entity_id
_entity_poly.type
_entity_poly.pdbx_seq_one_letter_code
_entity_poly.pdbx_strand_id
1 'polypeptide(L)'
;MNRDEEAAIAALVQNIGEGGRRATAEELVRARSYLAAHVLRRPSLSRDDELTGLPWQGRILAPGDLRWRAEAKFLKHVVDRREWPDGTTLEAFMSSLERVVRNPSGGVYLERDAGDWNLTCVAQLGRWRGDGGGSHIVVVFMPVKGLWVTAY
;
A
#
# COMPACT_ATOMS: atom_id res chain seq x y z
N MET A 1 3.30 10.68 17.15
CA MET A 1 2.25 9.96 16.40
C MET A 1 1.17 9.58 17.40
N ASN A 2 -0.09 9.88 17.10
CA ASN A 2 -1.19 9.64 18.03
C ASN A 2 -1.56 8.15 18.02
N ARG A 3 -1.08 7.38 19.00
CA ARG A 3 -1.40 5.93 19.15
C ARG A 3 -2.91 5.70 19.27
N ASP A 4 -3.63 6.67 19.81
CA ASP A 4 -5.09 6.58 19.98
C ASP A 4 -5.80 6.65 18.64
N GLU A 5 -5.26 7.44 17.68
CA GLU A 5 -5.82 7.51 16.34
C GLU A 5 -5.58 6.21 15.56
N GLU A 6 -4.39 5.62 15.66
CA GLU A 6 -4.09 4.32 15.04
C GLU A 6 -5.03 3.23 15.56
N ALA A 7 -5.19 3.14 16.88
CA ALA A 7 -6.11 2.21 17.52
C ALA A 7 -7.56 2.46 17.11
N ALA A 8 -7.97 3.73 16.99
CA ALA A 8 -9.32 4.08 16.56
C ALA A 8 -9.59 3.68 15.10
N ILE A 9 -8.61 3.84 14.20
CA ILE A 9 -8.73 3.41 12.80
C ILE A 9 -8.74 1.89 12.69
N ALA A 10 -7.93 1.20 13.49
CA ALA A 10 -7.96 -0.26 13.54
C ALA A 10 -9.31 -0.79 14.04
N ALA A 11 -9.81 -0.26 15.16
CA ALA A 11 -11.13 -0.59 15.67
C ALA A 11 -12.24 -0.30 14.66
N LEU A 12 -12.16 0.84 13.94
CA LEU A 12 -13.12 1.17 12.89
C LEU A 12 -13.16 0.08 11.79
N VAL A 13 -12.00 -0.32 11.26
CA VAL A 13 -11.93 -1.33 10.20
C VAL A 13 -12.41 -2.70 10.70
N GLN A 14 -12.02 -3.12 11.90
CA GLN A 14 -12.50 -4.37 12.49
C GLN A 14 -14.01 -4.35 12.69
N ASN A 15 -14.57 -3.28 13.29
CA ASN A 15 -16.01 -3.15 13.53
C ASN A 15 -16.85 -3.19 12.25
N ILE A 16 -16.38 -2.58 11.16
CA ILE A 16 -17.08 -2.65 9.87
C ILE A 16 -17.06 -4.09 9.34
N GLY A 17 -15.90 -4.74 9.37
CA GLY A 17 -15.73 -6.11 8.88
C GLY A 17 -16.52 -7.14 9.69
N GLU A 18 -16.39 -7.13 11.01
CA GLU A 18 -17.12 -8.03 11.92
C GLU A 18 -18.63 -7.80 11.87
N GLY A 19 -19.06 -6.55 11.73
CA GLY A 19 -20.47 -6.21 11.59
C GLY A 19 -21.08 -6.57 10.24
N GLY A 20 -20.28 -6.96 9.24
CA GLY A 20 -20.76 -7.30 7.89
C GLY A 20 -21.51 -6.16 7.20
N ARG A 21 -21.27 -4.92 7.61
CA ARG A 21 -22.03 -3.74 7.15
C ARG A 21 -21.23 -2.94 6.14
N ARG A 22 -21.93 -2.08 5.39
CA ARG A 22 -21.27 -1.06 4.58
C ARG A 22 -20.68 0.04 5.49
N ALA A 23 -19.49 0.48 5.15
CA ALA A 23 -18.90 1.68 5.73
C ALA A 23 -19.66 2.93 5.25
N THR A 24 -19.78 3.93 6.12
CA THR A 24 -20.29 5.25 5.72
C THR A 24 -19.24 6.02 4.93
N ALA A 25 -19.66 7.07 4.21
CA ALA A 25 -18.72 7.94 3.50
C ALA A 25 -17.68 8.58 4.44
N GLU A 26 -18.10 9.01 5.63
CA GLU A 26 -17.22 9.62 6.63
C GLU A 26 -16.19 8.62 7.17
N GLU A 27 -16.61 7.38 7.45
CA GLU A 27 -15.71 6.31 7.90
C GLU A 27 -14.63 6.01 6.85
N LEU A 28 -15.04 5.93 5.57
CA LEU A 28 -14.11 5.72 4.46
C LEU A 28 -13.14 6.88 4.28
N VAL A 29 -13.63 8.12 4.32
CA VAL A 29 -12.78 9.32 4.24
C VAL A 29 -11.78 9.33 5.37
N ARG A 30 -12.20 9.01 6.59
CA ARG A 30 -11.35 8.98 7.78
C ARG A 30 -10.24 7.92 7.63
N ALA A 31 -10.58 6.68 7.31
CA ALA A 31 -9.61 5.60 7.15
C ALA A 31 -8.62 5.86 5.99
N ARG A 32 -9.11 6.34 4.84
CA ARG A 32 -8.27 6.70 3.70
C ARG A 32 -7.31 7.86 4.02
N SER A 33 -7.82 8.90 4.70
CA SER A 33 -6.99 10.04 5.09
C SER A 33 -5.89 9.61 6.05
N TYR A 34 -6.21 8.75 7.01
CA TYR A 34 -5.23 8.21 7.94
C TYR A 34 -4.15 7.37 7.21
N LEU A 35 -4.56 6.45 6.33
CA LEU A 35 -3.64 5.64 5.53
C LEU A 35 -2.69 6.52 4.71
N ALA A 36 -3.23 7.49 3.99
CA ALA A 36 -2.45 8.38 3.13
C ALA A 36 -1.48 9.26 3.93
N ALA A 37 -1.93 9.84 5.06
CA ALA A 37 -1.14 10.78 5.83
C ALA A 37 -0.09 10.10 6.73
N HIS A 38 -0.40 8.93 7.29
CA HIS A 38 0.37 8.36 8.40
C HIS A 38 0.96 6.98 8.15
N VAL A 39 0.41 6.19 7.23
CA VAL A 39 0.83 4.79 7.04
C VAL A 39 1.67 4.64 5.77
N LEU A 40 1.24 5.21 4.63
CA LEU A 40 1.99 5.11 3.37
C LEU A 40 3.43 5.63 3.50
N ARG A 41 3.60 6.76 4.18
CA ARG A 41 4.91 7.42 4.36
C ARG A 41 5.65 6.96 5.61
N ARG A 42 5.10 6.03 6.40
CA ARG A 42 5.73 5.58 7.64
C ARG A 42 7.02 4.83 7.32
N PRO A 43 8.18 5.26 7.86
CA PRO A 43 9.39 4.47 7.77
C PRO A 43 9.15 3.13 8.46
N SER A 44 9.17 2.06 7.68
CA SER A 44 9.12 0.68 8.19
C SER A 44 10.10 -0.15 7.39
N LEU A 45 10.87 -0.99 8.08
CA LEU A 45 11.77 -1.90 7.41
C LEU A 45 11.01 -3.13 6.93
N SER A 46 11.43 -3.67 5.79
CA SER A 46 10.96 -4.94 5.27
C SER A 46 12.15 -5.74 4.74
N ARG A 47 12.06 -7.06 4.91
CA ARG A 47 12.86 -8.04 4.20
C ARG A 47 11.99 -8.59 3.05
N ASP A 48 12.55 -8.64 1.85
CA ASP A 48 11.92 -9.26 0.68
C ASP A 48 13.03 -9.94 -0.12
N ASP A 49 13.20 -11.25 0.11
CA ASP A 49 14.30 -12.03 -0.47
C ASP A 49 14.14 -12.22 -1.99
N GLU A 50 12.94 -12.00 -2.54
CA GLU A 50 12.69 -11.95 -3.99
C GLU A 50 13.50 -10.86 -4.69
N LEU A 51 13.97 -9.84 -3.96
CA LEU A 51 14.75 -8.73 -4.51
C LEU A 51 16.26 -9.01 -4.58
N THR A 52 16.69 -10.21 -4.22
CA THR A 52 18.10 -10.62 -4.26
C THR A 52 18.63 -10.53 -5.69
N GLY A 53 19.83 -9.99 -5.87
CA GLY A 53 20.47 -9.86 -7.18
C GLY A 53 20.13 -8.59 -7.93
N LEU A 54 19.10 -7.83 -7.50
CA LEU A 54 18.77 -6.56 -8.12
C LEU A 54 19.82 -5.48 -7.80
N PRO A 55 20.20 -4.62 -8.77
CA PRO A 55 21.05 -3.47 -8.51
C PRO A 55 20.25 -2.35 -7.83
N TRP A 56 20.77 -1.81 -6.73
CA TRP A 56 20.17 -0.67 -6.03
C TRP A 56 21.24 0.18 -5.34
N GLN A 57 21.19 1.49 -5.55
CA GLN A 57 22.11 2.46 -4.93
C GLN A 57 23.61 2.07 -5.05
N GLY A 58 24.01 1.56 -6.22
CA GLY A 58 25.40 1.18 -6.50
C GLY A 58 25.85 -0.16 -5.91
N ARG A 59 24.95 -0.95 -5.31
CA ARG A 59 25.25 -2.32 -4.86
C ARG A 59 24.26 -3.34 -5.41
N ILE A 60 24.66 -4.61 -5.39
CA ILE A 60 23.76 -5.75 -5.62
C ILE A 60 23.14 -6.14 -4.29
N LEU A 61 21.82 -6.34 -4.29
CA LEU A 61 21.07 -6.69 -3.10
C LEU A 61 21.31 -8.15 -2.70
N ALA A 62 21.63 -8.37 -1.43
CA ALA A 62 21.90 -9.69 -0.87
C ALA A 62 20.63 -10.27 -0.18
N PRO A 63 20.57 -11.60 0.02
CA PRO A 63 19.53 -12.22 0.83
C PRO A 63 19.48 -11.60 2.23
N GLY A 64 18.28 -11.32 2.73
CA GLY A 64 18.09 -10.76 4.06
C GLY A 64 18.35 -9.26 4.23
N ASP A 65 18.78 -8.56 3.17
CA ASP A 65 18.98 -7.10 3.19
C ASP A 65 17.69 -6.37 3.60
N LEU A 66 17.73 -5.71 4.75
CA LEU A 66 16.66 -4.82 5.21
C LEU A 66 16.67 -3.52 4.40
N ARG A 67 15.47 -3.03 4.11
CA ARG A 67 15.26 -1.75 3.43
C ARG A 67 13.94 -1.13 3.81
N TRP A 68 13.77 0.15 3.48
CA TRP A 68 12.48 0.80 3.70
C TRP A 68 11.43 0.11 2.83
N ARG A 69 10.24 -0.13 3.41
CA ARG A 69 9.14 -0.82 2.75
C ARG A 69 8.75 -0.17 1.43
N ALA A 70 8.73 1.17 1.38
CA ALA A 70 8.49 1.92 0.16
C ALA A 70 9.50 1.58 -0.93
N GLU A 71 10.79 1.48 -0.59
CA GLU A 71 11.85 1.08 -1.52
C GLU A 71 11.71 -0.38 -1.94
N ALA A 72 11.41 -1.30 -1.02
CA ALA A 72 11.19 -2.71 -1.37
C ALA A 72 10.04 -2.85 -2.37
N LYS A 73 8.91 -2.18 -2.13
CA LYS A 73 7.76 -2.22 -3.02
C LYS A 73 8.03 -1.51 -4.34
N PHE A 74 8.76 -0.40 -4.34
CA PHE A 74 9.21 0.25 -5.57
C PHE A 74 10.09 -0.67 -6.41
N LEU A 75 11.12 -1.28 -5.80
CA LEU A 75 12.00 -2.23 -6.49
C LEU A 75 11.22 -3.40 -7.09
N LYS A 76 10.33 -3.99 -6.30
CA LYS A 76 9.50 -5.13 -6.74
C LYS A 76 8.60 -4.75 -7.93
N HIS A 77 7.81 -3.71 -7.77
CA HIS A 77 6.73 -3.41 -8.70
C HIS A 77 7.20 -2.59 -9.90
N VAL A 78 8.09 -1.62 -9.69
CA VAL A 78 8.55 -0.70 -10.73
C VAL A 78 9.77 -1.24 -11.45
N VAL A 79 10.79 -1.69 -10.72
CA VAL A 79 12.09 -2.05 -11.32
C VAL A 79 12.08 -3.48 -11.86
N ASP A 80 11.70 -4.45 -11.03
CA ASP A 80 11.72 -5.87 -11.39
C ASP A 80 10.54 -6.24 -12.31
N ARG A 81 9.31 -5.94 -11.86
CA ARG A 81 8.09 -6.36 -12.57
C ARG A 81 7.61 -5.39 -13.64
N ARG A 82 8.18 -4.18 -13.73
CA ARG A 82 7.84 -3.15 -14.73
C ARG A 82 6.34 -2.85 -14.81
N GLU A 83 5.67 -2.85 -13.66
CA GLU A 83 4.23 -2.60 -13.55
C GLU A 83 3.86 -1.12 -13.73
N TRP A 84 4.84 -0.23 -13.47
CA TRP A 84 4.79 1.20 -13.76
C TRP A 84 5.61 1.54 -14.99
N PRO A 85 5.40 2.72 -15.63
CA PRO A 85 6.15 3.11 -16.81
C PRO A 85 7.63 3.22 -16.49
N ASP A 86 8.46 2.88 -17.48
CA ASP A 86 9.91 3.01 -17.37
C ASP A 86 10.30 4.45 -16.98
N GLY A 87 11.31 4.57 -16.11
CA GLY A 87 11.74 5.86 -15.56
C GLY A 87 10.89 6.39 -14.39
N THR A 88 9.87 5.66 -13.94
CA THR A 88 9.12 6.02 -12.72
C THR A 88 10.06 6.10 -11.51
N THR A 89 10.06 7.22 -10.81
CA THR A 89 10.84 7.42 -9.58
C THR A 89 10.11 6.87 -8.36
N LEU A 90 10.84 6.65 -7.26
CA LEU A 90 10.23 6.27 -5.96
C LEU A 90 9.15 7.27 -5.52
N GLU A 91 9.40 8.58 -5.70
CA GLU A 91 8.44 9.63 -5.36
C GLU A 91 7.18 9.56 -6.24
N ALA A 92 7.34 9.35 -7.54
CA ALA A 92 6.21 9.22 -8.46
C ALA A 92 5.38 7.95 -8.16
N PHE A 93 6.06 6.84 -7.84
CA PHE A 93 5.42 5.62 -7.36
C PHE A 93 4.59 5.88 -6.10
N MET A 94 5.18 6.46 -5.06
CA MET A 94 4.47 6.77 -3.81
C MET A 94 3.30 7.74 -4.03
N SER A 95 3.47 8.73 -4.90
CA SER A 95 2.40 9.67 -5.27
C SER A 95 1.23 8.97 -5.98
N SER A 96 1.50 7.94 -6.78
CA SER A 96 0.44 7.13 -7.40
C SER A 96 -0.36 6.34 -6.37
N LEU A 97 0.29 5.75 -5.36
CA LEU A 97 -0.39 5.05 -4.27
C LEU A 97 -1.25 5.99 -3.43
N GLU A 98 -0.72 7.18 -3.11
CA GLU A 98 -1.48 8.20 -2.38
C GLU A 98 -2.73 8.62 -3.15
N ARG A 99 -2.63 8.76 -4.48
CA ARG A 99 -3.77 9.10 -5.31
C ARG A 99 -4.83 7.99 -5.38
N VAL A 100 -4.43 6.71 -5.34
CA VAL A 100 -5.37 5.58 -5.23
C VAL A 100 -6.11 5.62 -3.91
N VAL A 101 -5.39 5.79 -2.79
CA VAL A 101 -5.98 5.84 -1.45
C VAL A 101 -6.93 7.03 -1.30
N ARG A 102 -6.56 8.19 -1.86
CA ARG A 102 -7.38 9.41 -1.76
C ARG A 102 -8.53 9.47 -2.77
N ASN A 103 -8.63 8.54 -3.73
CA ASN A 103 -9.64 8.61 -4.78
C ASN A 103 -11.05 8.34 -4.23
N PRO A 104 -11.94 9.35 -4.14
CA PRO A 104 -13.28 9.14 -3.60
C PRO A 104 -14.13 8.20 -4.47
N SER A 105 -13.89 8.15 -5.78
CA SER A 105 -14.58 7.26 -6.72
C SER A 105 -13.87 5.92 -6.92
N GLY A 106 -12.73 5.69 -6.25
CA GLY A 106 -12.02 4.42 -6.26
C GLY A 106 -12.77 3.37 -5.46
N GLY A 107 -12.62 2.10 -5.85
CA GLY A 107 -13.20 0.98 -5.12
C GLY A 107 -12.58 0.84 -3.73
N VAL A 108 -13.39 0.40 -2.77
CA VAL A 108 -12.95 -0.03 -1.45
C VAL A 108 -13.62 -1.35 -1.12
N TYR A 109 -12.86 -2.28 -0.59
CA TYR A 109 -13.43 -3.46 0.03
C TYR A 109 -12.63 -3.85 1.27
N LEU A 110 -13.27 -4.64 2.12
CA LEU A 110 -12.64 -5.28 3.26
C LEU A 110 -12.35 -6.73 2.92
N GLU A 111 -11.18 -7.19 3.32
CA GLU A 111 -10.81 -8.60 3.24
C GLU A 111 -10.27 -9.06 4.59
N ARG A 112 -10.46 -10.34 4.89
CA ARG A 112 -9.95 -10.94 6.12
C ARG A 112 -8.73 -11.79 5.80
N ASP A 113 -7.61 -11.48 6.45
CA ASP A 113 -6.36 -12.23 6.32
C ASP A 113 -5.82 -12.59 7.71
N ALA A 114 -5.48 -13.87 7.90
CA ALA A 114 -4.98 -14.41 9.18
C ALA A 114 -5.82 -14.01 10.43
N GLY A 115 -7.11 -13.75 10.25
CA GLY A 115 -8.03 -13.35 11.33
C GLY A 115 -8.30 -11.85 11.42
N ASP A 116 -7.45 -11.01 10.84
CA ASP A 116 -7.55 -9.54 10.86
C ASP A 116 -8.27 -8.99 9.63
N TRP A 117 -9.10 -7.96 9.82
CA TRP A 117 -9.65 -7.19 8.69
C TRP A 117 -8.67 -6.16 8.13
N ASN A 118 -8.50 -6.20 6.80
CA ASN A 118 -7.72 -5.26 6.01
C ASN A 118 -8.61 -4.39 5.15
N LEU A 119 -8.18 -3.15 4.91
CA LEU A 119 -8.85 -2.20 4.02
C LEU A 119 -8.11 -2.12 2.70
N THR A 120 -8.76 -2.50 1.61
CA THR A 120 -8.16 -2.43 0.27
C THR A 120 -8.74 -1.26 -0.52
N CYS A 121 -7.87 -0.39 -1.00
CA CYS A 121 -8.20 0.69 -1.93
C CYS A 121 -7.75 0.31 -3.34
N VAL A 122 -8.64 0.46 -4.32
CA VAL A 122 -8.35 0.10 -5.71
C VAL A 122 -8.76 1.21 -6.68
N ALA A 123 -7.90 1.50 -7.65
CA ALA A 123 -8.21 2.43 -8.75
C ALA A 123 -7.48 2.00 -10.02
N GLN A 124 -7.98 2.42 -11.18
CA GLN A 124 -7.35 2.11 -12.48
C GLN A 124 -5.94 2.73 -12.59
N LEU A 125 -4.95 1.99 -13.13
CA LEU A 125 -3.58 2.53 -13.36
C LEU A 125 -3.62 3.71 -14.33
N GLY A 126 -4.42 3.61 -15.39
CA GLY A 126 -4.46 4.59 -16.48
C GLY A 126 -3.05 4.91 -16.98
N ARG A 127 -2.63 6.17 -16.83
CA ARG A 127 -1.30 6.65 -17.21
C ARG A 127 -0.12 6.05 -16.44
N TRP A 128 -0.37 5.38 -15.32
CA TRP A 128 0.68 4.70 -14.54
C TRP A 128 0.89 3.26 -14.95
N ARG A 129 0.30 2.80 -16.06
CA ARG A 129 0.49 1.44 -16.55
C ARG A 129 1.82 1.28 -17.28
N GLY A 130 2.70 0.46 -16.72
CA GLY A 130 3.86 -0.08 -17.40
C GLY A 130 3.55 -1.36 -18.17
N ASP A 131 4.58 -1.91 -18.83
CA ASP A 131 4.47 -3.09 -19.69
C ASP A 131 4.02 -4.35 -18.93
N GLY A 132 4.48 -4.52 -17.69
CA GLY A 132 4.08 -5.61 -16.79
C GLY A 132 2.83 -5.30 -15.96
N GLY A 133 2.24 -4.11 -16.12
CA GLY A 133 1.19 -3.60 -15.25
C GLY A 133 -0.20 -4.12 -15.58
N GLY A 134 -0.95 -4.44 -14.52
CA GLY A 134 -2.37 -4.75 -14.57
C GLY A 134 -3.23 -3.54 -14.90
N SER A 135 -4.55 -3.69 -14.82
CA SER A 135 -5.48 -2.59 -15.05
C SER A 135 -5.69 -1.70 -13.81
N HIS A 136 -5.30 -2.17 -12.62
CA HIS A 136 -5.59 -1.51 -11.34
C HIS A 136 -4.40 -1.49 -10.39
N ILE A 137 -4.27 -0.42 -9.61
CA ILE A 137 -3.36 -0.33 -8.48
C ILE A 137 -4.18 -0.72 -7.25
N VAL A 138 -3.65 -1.67 -6.49
CA VAL A 138 -4.24 -2.12 -5.23
C VAL A 138 -3.35 -1.69 -4.08
N VAL A 139 -3.92 -0.99 -3.11
CA VAL A 139 -3.25 -0.63 -1.86
C VAL A 139 -4.00 -1.27 -0.70
N VAL A 140 -3.38 -2.27 -0.07
CA VAL A 140 -3.92 -2.99 1.07
C VAL A 140 -3.36 -2.38 2.36
N PHE A 141 -4.24 -1.90 3.22
CA PHE A 141 -3.91 -1.42 4.55
C PHE A 141 -4.24 -2.49 5.59
N MET A 142 -3.22 -2.88 6.36
CA MET A 142 -3.31 -3.81 7.49
C MET A 142 -3.27 -3.00 8.79
N PRO A 143 -4.44 -2.56 9.31
CA PRO A 143 -4.49 -1.59 10.40
C PRO A 143 -3.92 -2.12 11.71
N VAL A 144 -4.14 -3.39 12.04
CA VAL A 144 -3.60 -4.03 13.25
C VAL A 144 -2.06 -4.01 13.26
N LYS A 145 -1.45 -4.15 12.08
CA LYS A 145 0.01 -4.15 11.91
C LYS A 145 0.56 -2.73 11.69
N GLY A 146 -0.28 -1.75 11.38
CA GLY A 146 0.14 -0.41 11.00
C GLY A 146 0.98 -0.38 9.71
N LEU A 147 0.69 -1.30 8.77
CA LEU A 147 1.47 -1.53 7.56
C LEU A 147 0.59 -1.46 6.30
N TRP A 148 1.24 -1.32 5.14
CA TRP A 148 0.61 -1.43 3.84
C TRP A 148 1.34 -2.41 2.92
N VAL A 149 0.62 -2.89 1.91
CA VAL A 149 1.12 -3.68 0.77
C VAL A 149 0.52 -3.11 -0.52
N THR A 150 1.25 -3.23 -1.61
CA THR A 150 0.74 -2.93 -2.96
C THR A 150 0.72 -4.19 -3.81
N ALA A 151 -0.25 -4.27 -4.71
CA ALA A 151 -0.41 -5.32 -5.72
C ALA A 151 -1.00 -4.73 -7.02
N TYR A 152 -1.00 -5.53 -8.10
CA TYR A 152 -1.49 -5.18 -9.45
C TYR A 152 -2.27 -6.32 -10.10
#